data_AF-A0A3S1QLX6-F1
#
_entry.id   AF-A0A3S1QLX6-F1
#
_cell.length_a   1.000
_cell.length_b   1.000
_cell.length_c   1.000
_cell.angle_alpha   90.00
_cell.angle_beta   90.00
_cell.angle_gamma   90.00
#
_symmetry.space_group_name_H-M   'P 1'
#
loop_
_entity.id
_entity.type
_entity.pdbx_description
1 polymer ?
#
loop_
_entity_poly.entity_id
_entity_poly.type
_entity_poly.pdbx_seq_one_letter_code
_entity_poly.pdbx_strand_id
1 'polypeptide(L)'
;FGTVELRDGRVVASLGGKDQEILSSLTGQANWAAMNSNATLTATGIWRGESVAVDFASPKPLVLFAGGAAPLTLSVKAAPATFSFEGVASMSDNAYFDGQAKFAAPSLRRALEWSQAGIAPGAAIGSVSVASKVTAAAGRVKFENTTVALDNNPGMGALDFSFGEALPVISGTLAFDTLDLRSFLSAFTPLAPTGEAGPGEIDTSFADKINLDLRVSAAHATAGPVQLADVAATAQVKNGLAVFDISDASAFGGNIQSSLRFDRKLEGTQVEIRLLASDVD
;
A
#
# COMPACT_ATOMS: atom_id res chain seq x y z
N PHE A 1 -30.24 -14.17 -16.68
CA PHE A 1 -30.25 -15.01 -15.47
C PHE A 1 -30.04 -16.46 -15.91
N GLY A 2 -29.32 -17.24 -15.11
CA GLY A 2 -28.83 -18.57 -15.45
C GLY A 2 -27.37 -18.75 -15.05
N THR A 3 -26.77 -19.82 -15.54
CA THR A 3 -25.34 -20.11 -15.38
C THR A 3 -24.64 -19.77 -16.69
N VAL A 4 -23.54 -19.02 -16.60
CA VAL A 4 -22.65 -18.70 -17.72
C VAL A 4 -21.31 -19.37 -17.44
N GLU A 5 -20.83 -20.16 -18.39
CA GLU A 5 -19.49 -20.76 -18.34
C GLU A 5 -18.57 -20.09 -19.35
N LEU A 6 -17.37 -19.76 -18.89
CA LEU A 6 -16.28 -19.22 -19.69
C LEU A 6 -15.20 -20.29 -19.77
N ARG A 7 -14.69 -20.57 -20.97
CA ARG A 7 -13.62 -21.54 -21.22
C ARG A 7 -12.64 -20.93 -22.21
N ASP A 8 -11.37 -20.87 -21.83
CA ASP A 8 -10.25 -20.36 -22.64
C ASP A 8 -10.51 -18.95 -23.24
N GLY A 9 -11.20 -18.10 -22.48
CA GLY A 9 -11.51 -16.74 -22.90
C GLY A 9 -10.32 -15.79 -22.84
N ARG A 10 -10.45 -14.64 -23.48
CA ARG A 10 -9.52 -13.51 -23.33
C ARG A 10 -10.28 -12.20 -23.19
N VAL A 11 -9.66 -11.24 -22.51
CA VAL A 11 -10.12 -9.85 -22.40
C VAL A 11 -9.12 -8.97 -23.12
N VAL A 12 -9.61 -8.15 -24.05
CA VAL A 12 -8.81 -7.18 -24.80
C VAL A 12 -9.32 -5.78 -24.52
N ALA A 13 -8.42 -4.81 -24.38
CA ALA A 13 -8.76 -3.39 -24.43
C ALA A 13 -8.29 -2.79 -25.74
N SER A 14 -9.14 -1.95 -26.34
CA SER A 14 -8.77 -1.19 -27.53
C SER A 14 -8.23 0.18 -27.08
N LEU A 15 -6.91 0.36 -27.17
CA LEU A 15 -6.20 1.57 -26.78
C LEU A 15 -5.52 2.15 -28.02
N GLY A 16 -5.93 3.35 -28.43
CA GLY A 16 -5.36 4.03 -29.61
C GLY A 16 -5.53 3.26 -30.92
N GLY A 17 -6.61 2.49 -31.06
CA GLY A 17 -6.90 1.68 -32.25
C GLY A 17 -6.10 0.37 -32.35
N LYS A 18 -5.40 -0.02 -31.28
CA LYS A 18 -4.76 -1.34 -31.15
C LYS A 18 -5.39 -2.13 -30.03
N ASP A 19 -5.65 -3.40 -30.31
CA ASP A 19 -6.12 -4.34 -29.31
C ASP A 19 -4.93 -4.83 -28.47
N GLN A 20 -5.00 -4.59 -27.17
CA GLN A 20 -4.06 -5.09 -26.19
C GLN A 20 -4.76 -6.16 -25.34
N GLU A 21 -4.18 -7.36 -25.31
CA GLU A 21 -4.65 -8.41 -24.41
C GLU A 21 -4.32 -8.03 -22.97
N ILE A 22 -5.36 -8.01 -22.11
CA ILE A 22 -5.25 -7.73 -20.69
C ILE A 22 -5.23 -9.03 -19.90
N LEU A 23 -6.08 -9.99 -20.28
CA LEU A 23 -6.25 -11.25 -19.56
C LEU A 23 -6.45 -12.38 -20.55
N SER A 24 -5.83 -13.53 -20.31
CA SER A 24 -5.93 -14.72 -21.15
C SER A 24 -6.25 -15.97 -20.34
N SER A 25 -6.54 -17.07 -21.02
CA SER A 25 -6.90 -18.36 -20.39
C SER A 25 -8.05 -18.24 -19.39
N LEU A 26 -8.98 -17.32 -19.63
CA LEU A 26 -10.11 -17.05 -18.73
C LEU A 26 -11.04 -18.26 -18.70
N THR A 27 -11.08 -18.93 -17.55
CA THR A 27 -11.99 -20.04 -17.30
C THR A 27 -12.74 -19.77 -16.01
N GLY A 28 -14.06 -19.91 -16.03
CA GLY A 28 -14.87 -19.59 -14.86
C GLY A 28 -16.35 -19.85 -15.06
N GLN A 29 -17.10 -19.66 -13.98
CA GLN A 29 -18.54 -19.82 -13.96
C GLN A 29 -19.16 -18.64 -13.21
N ALA A 30 -20.15 -18.01 -13.83
CA ALA A 30 -21.02 -17.04 -13.19
C ALA A 30 -22.40 -17.65 -13.01
N ASN A 31 -22.93 -17.61 -11.78
CA ASN A 31 -24.26 -18.11 -11.46
C ASN A 31 -25.14 -16.97 -10.99
N TRP A 32 -26.27 -16.77 -11.66
CA TRP A 32 -27.25 -15.75 -11.26
C TRP A 32 -28.65 -16.20 -11.63
N ALA A 33 -29.27 -16.99 -10.75
CA ALA A 33 -30.48 -17.76 -11.04
C ALA A 33 -31.70 -16.90 -11.38
N ALA A 34 -31.86 -15.77 -10.70
CA ALA A 34 -32.95 -14.82 -10.95
C ALA A 34 -32.47 -13.38 -10.71
N MET A 35 -33.15 -12.42 -11.34
CA MET A 35 -32.78 -11.00 -11.28
C MET A 35 -32.68 -10.45 -9.84
N ASN A 36 -33.47 -10.98 -8.91
CA ASN A 36 -33.51 -10.62 -7.49
C ASN A 36 -32.79 -11.63 -6.57
N SER A 37 -32.04 -12.59 -7.12
CA SER A 37 -31.27 -13.56 -6.33
C SER A 37 -29.82 -13.12 -6.14
N ASN A 38 -29.09 -13.87 -5.30
CA ASN A 38 -27.63 -13.76 -5.27
C ASN A 38 -27.04 -14.03 -6.66
N ALA A 39 -25.90 -13.39 -6.92
CA ALA A 39 -24.99 -13.76 -7.99
C ALA A 39 -23.64 -14.17 -7.42
N THR A 40 -23.04 -15.19 -8.01
CA THR A 40 -21.67 -15.62 -7.72
C THR A 40 -20.86 -15.70 -9.01
N LEU A 41 -19.55 -15.49 -8.90
CA LEU A 41 -18.59 -15.66 -9.97
C LEU A 41 -17.34 -16.31 -9.38
N THR A 42 -16.91 -17.41 -9.96
CA THR A 42 -15.57 -17.98 -9.72
C THR A 42 -14.86 -18.04 -11.05
N ALA A 43 -13.66 -17.47 -11.14
CA ALA A 43 -12.89 -17.42 -12.37
C ALA A 43 -11.40 -17.56 -12.09
N THR A 44 -10.70 -18.09 -13.09
CA THR A 44 -9.24 -18.14 -13.15
C THR A 44 -8.77 -17.62 -14.50
N GLY A 45 -7.58 -17.06 -14.55
CA GLY A 45 -6.96 -16.62 -15.80
C GLY A 45 -5.52 -16.19 -15.59
N ILE A 46 -4.89 -15.77 -16.67
CA ILE A 46 -3.53 -15.24 -16.66
C ILE A 46 -3.60 -13.73 -16.83
N TRP A 47 -3.15 -12.99 -15.82
CA TRP A 47 -3.04 -11.54 -15.86
C TRP A 47 -1.58 -11.14 -15.69
N ARG A 48 -1.02 -10.50 -16.72
CA ARG A 48 0.39 -10.06 -16.75
C ARG A 48 1.39 -11.16 -16.39
N GLY A 49 1.15 -12.36 -16.92
CA GLY A 49 2.01 -13.53 -16.72
C GLY A 49 1.77 -14.29 -15.41
N GLU A 50 0.87 -13.82 -14.55
CA GLU A 50 0.55 -14.49 -13.28
C GLU A 50 -0.81 -15.16 -13.35
N SER A 51 -0.90 -16.37 -12.78
CA SER A 51 -2.20 -17.03 -12.58
C SER A 51 -2.97 -16.30 -11.49
N VAL A 52 -4.19 -15.88 -11.80
CA VAL A 52 -5.10 -15.17 -10.90
C VAL A 52 -6.37 -15.97 -10.74
N ALA A 53 -6.78 -16.20 -9.49
CA ALA A 53 -8.10 -16.70 -9.15
C ALA A 53 -8.93 -15.58 -8.52
N VAL A 54 -10.20 -15.49 -8.92
CA VAL A 54 -11.17 -14.52 -8.43
C VAL A 54 -12.43 -15.25 -7.99
N ASP A 55 -12.87 -14.94 -6.77
CA ASP A 55 -14.18 -15.31 -6.26
C ASP A 55 -14.95 -14.03 -5.91
N PHE A 56 -16.18 -13.92 -6.40
CA PHE A 56 -17.06 -12.80 -6.13
C PHE A 56 -18.45 -13.30 -5.80
N ALA A 57 -19.11 -12.67 -4.84
CA ALA A 57 -20.53 -12.86 -4.61
C ALA A 57 -21.21 -11.56 -4.21
N SER A 58 -22.45 -11.38 -4.65
CA SER A 58 -23.33 -10.35 -4.11
C SER A 58 -24.74 -10.88 -3.94
N PRO A 59 -25.37 -10.70 -2.76
CA PRO A 59 -26.80 -10.96 -2.56
C PRO A 59 -27.71 -10.00 -3.34
N LYS A 60 -27.21 -8.83 -3.76
CA LYS A 60 -27.98 -7.78 -4.45
C LYS A 60 -27.22 -7.25 -5.68
N PRO A 61 -26.92 -8.11 -6.67
CA PRO A 61 -26.04 -7.75 -7.79
C PRO A 61 -26.61 -6.63 -8.65
N LEU A 62 -27.94 -6.57 -8.86
CA LEU A 62 -28.55 -5.45 -9.59
C LEU A 62 -28.34 -4.11 -8.91
N VAL A 63 -28.48 -4.05 -7.58
CA VAL A 63 -28.31 -2.80 -6.85
C VAL A 63 -26.86 -2.35 -6.98
N LEU A 64 -25.90 -3.27 -6.84
CA LEU A 64 -24.48 -3.00 -7.01
C LEU A 64 -24.17 -2.43 -8.39
N PHE A 65 -24.59 -3.12 -9.46
CA PHE A 65 -24.32 -2.73 -10.84
C PHE A 65 -25.11 -1.51 -11.30
N ALA A 66 -26.24 -1.20 -10.65
CA ALA A 66 -26.97 0.05 -10.84
C ALA A 66 -26.34 1.24 -10.06
N GLY A 67 -25.19 1.02 -9.41
CA GLY A 67 -24.47 2.05 -8.65
C GLY A 67 -24.99 2.29 -7.23
N GLY A 68 -25.93 1.47 -6.76
CA GLY A 68 -26.42 1.50 -5.38
C GLY A 68 -25.50 0.75 -4.42
N ALA A 69 -25.59 1.08 -3.13
CA ALA A 69 -24.86 0.39 -2.07
C ALA A 69 -25.42 -1.03 -1.86
N ALA A 70 -24.57 -2.05 -2.05
CA ALA A 70 -24.96 -3.45 -1.95
C ALA A 70 -23.87 -4.29 -1.27
N PRO A 71 -24.26 -5.33 -0.51
CA PRO A 71 -23.30 -6.25 0.09
C PRO A 71 -22.57 -7.05 -1.00
N LEU A 72 -21.28 -7.26 -0.80
CA LEU A 72 -20.45 -8.13 -1.64
C LEU A 72 -19.33 -8.80 -0.84
N THR A 73 -18.89 -9.94 -1.36
CA THR A 73 -17.61 -10.54 -1.02
C THR A 73 -16.75 -10.64 -2.28
N LEU A 74 -15.45 -10.40 -2.12
CA LEU A 74 -14.46 -10.49 -3.18
C LEU A 74 -13.20 -11.17 -2.61
N SER A 75 -12.65 -12.14 -3.32
CA SER A 75 -11.33 -12.69 -3.07
C SER A 75 -10.55 -12.74 -4.38
N VAL A 76 -9.31 -12.29 -4.34
CA VAL A 76 -8.36 -12.36 -5.44
C VAL A 76 -7.09 -13.02 -4.93
N LYS A 77 -6.62 -14.05 -5.64
CA LYS A 77 -5.41 -14.79 -5.28
C LYS A 77 -4.48 -14.87 -6.49
N ALA A 78 -3.25 -14.42 -6.31
CA ALA A 78 -2.16 -14.57 -7.25
C ALA A 78 -0.86 -14.82 -6.48
N ALA A 79 0.19 -15.32 -7.15
CA ALA A 79 1.48 -15.53 -6.50
C ALA A 79 2.11 -14.25 -5.93
N PRO A 80 2.03 -13.07 -6.60
CA PRO A 80 2.58 -11.83 -6.04
C PRO A 80 1.77 -11.25 -4.88
N ALA A 81 0.45 -11.46 -4.85
CA ALA A 81 -0.42 -10.88 -3.84
C ALA A 81 -1.77 -11.60 -3.71
N THR A 82 -2.33 -11.53 -2.50
CA THR A 82 -3.71 -11.93 -2.20
C THR A 82 -4.48 -10.74 -1.65
N PHE A 83 -5.76 -10.69 -1.97
CA PHE A 83 -6.68 -9.66 -1.49
C PHE A 83 -8.03 -10.30 -1.16
N SER A 84 -8.69 -9.82 -0.11
CA SER A 84 -10.08 -10.14 0.16
C SER A 84 -10.81 -8.94 0.72
N PHE A 85 -12.09 -8.81 0.36
CA PHE A 85 -12.99 -7.80 0.88
C PHE A 85 -14.35 -8.41 1.21
N GLU A 86 -14.92 -8.02 2.33
CA GLU A 86 -16.30 -8.33 2.72
C GLU A 86 -16.95 -7.08 3.29
N GLY A 87 -18.06 -6.65 2.69
CA GLY A 87 -18.72 -5.43 3.12
C GLY A 87 -19.78 -4.95 2.14
N VAL A 88 -20.03 -3.64 2.17
CA VAL A 88 -20.96 -2.95 1.29
C VAL A 88 -20.18 -2.06 0.33
N ALA A 89 -20.51 -2.09 -0.95
CA ALA A 89 -19.94 -1.17 -1.92
C ALA A 89 -20.97 -0.62 -2.90
N SER A 90 -20.64 0.49 -3.54
CA SER A 90 -21.34 1.03 -4.71
C SER A 90 -20.37 1.25 -5.86
N MET A 91 -20.77 0.83 -7.07
CA MET A 91 -20.00 1.03 -8.30
C MET A 91 -20.56 2.21 -9.10
N SER A 92 -20.52 3.41 -8.51
CA SER A 92 -20.94 4.67 -9.14
C SER A 92 -19.75 5.63 -9.22
N ASP A 93 -19.92 6.79 -9.88
CA ASP A 93 -18.88 7.83 -9.94
C ASP A 93 -18.45 8.30 -8.54
N ASN A 94 -19.38 8.26 -7.57
CA ASN A 94 -19.10 8.43 -6.15
C ASN A 94 -19.00 7.06 -5.46
N ALA A 95 -18.05 6.25 -5.91
CA ALA A 95 -17.85 4.90 -5.38
C ALA A 95 -17.70 4.94 -3.85
N TYR A 96 -18.44 4.07 -3.19
CA TYR A 96 -18.42 3.88 -1.75
C TYR A 96 -17.97 2.47 -1.45
N PHE A 97 -17.13 2.31 -0.43
CA PHE A 97 -16.77 0.99 0.11
C PHE A 97 -16.78 1.08 1.64
N ASP A 98 -17.32 0.05 2.28
CA ASP A 98 -17.34 -0.05 3.74
C ASP A 98 -17.33 -1.53 4.14
N GLY A 99 -16.21 -2.00 4.67
CA GLY A 99 -16.02 -3.42 4.91
C GLY A 99 -14.67 -3.80 5.51
N GLN A 100 -14.49 -5.09 5.73
CA GLN A 100 -13.21 -5.65 6.14
C GLN A 100 -12.38 -5.98 4.90
N ALA A 101 -11.17 -5.46 4.82
CA ALA A 101 -10.21 -5.78 3.78
C ALA A 101 -9.01 -6.52 4.36
N LYS A 102 -8.48 -7.47 3.60
CA LYS A 102 -7.18 -8.10 3.87
C LYS A 102 -6.34 -8.08 2.61
N PHE A 103 -5.07 -7.79 2.77
CA PHE A 103 -4.07 -7.82 1.71
C PHE A 103 -2.82 -8.52 2.23
N ALA A 104 -2.20 -9.35 1.41
CA ALA A 104 -0.89 -9.90 1.73
C ALA A 104 -0.06 -10.08 0.46
N ALA A 105 1.22 -9.74 0.53
CA ALA A 105 2.20 -9.94 -0.53
C ALA A 105 3.52 -10.45 0.08
N PRO A 106 4.10 -11.54 -0.45
CA PRO A 106 5.43 -12.01 -0.02
C PRO A 106 6.55 -11.00 -0.34
N SER A 107 6.32 -10.13 -1.33
CA SER A 107 7.18 -8.99 -1.66
C SER A 107 6.30 -7.86 -2.16
N LEU A 108 6.26 -6.74 -1.41
CA LEU A 108 5.49 -5.57 -1.84
C LEU A 108 6.01 -5.02 -3.18
N ARG A 109 7.33 -5.04 -3.38
CA ARG A 109 7.95 -4.68 -4.68
C ARG A 109 7.36 -5.50 -5.82
N ARG A 110 7.39 -6.83 -5.74
CA ARG A 110 6.86 -7.71 -6.80
C ARG A 110 5.37 -7.44 -7.05
N ALA A 111 4.59 -7.23 -5.99
CA ALA A 111 3.17 -6.89 -6.12
C ALA A 111 2.95 -5.55 -6.84
N LEU A 112 3.76 -4.53 -6.56
CA LEU A 112 3.70 -3.22 -7.22
C LEU A 112 4.15 -3.30 -8.69
N GLU A 113 5.21 -4.04 -8.98
CA GLU A 113 5.70 -4.29 -10.34
C GLU A 113 4.64 -5.03 -11.17
N TRP A 114 4.07 -6.10 -10.63
CA TRP A 114 3.00 -6.87 -11.27
C TRP A 114 1.74 -6.04 -11.48
N SER A 115 1.34 -5.24 -10.50
CA SER A 115 0.16 -4.36 -10.61
C SER A 115 0.40 -3.13 -11.50
N GLN A 116 1.64 -2.86 -11.92
CA GLN A 116 2.03 -1.69 -12.72
C GLN A 116 1.42 -0.39 -12.17
N ALA A 117 1.36 -0.25 -10.85
CA ALA A 117 0.63 0.83 -10.18
C ALA A 117 1.25 2.24 -10.39
N GLY A 118 2.30 2.38 -11.21
CA GLY A 118 3.01 3.65 -11.45
C GLY A 118 3.82 4.15 -10.26
N ILE A 119 3.79 3.43 -9.13
CA ILE A 119 4.61 3.66 -7.96
C ILE A 119 5.96 2.98 -8.24
N ALA A 120 7.02 3.79 -8.40
CA ALA A 120 8.37 3.24 -8.49
C ALA A 120 8.64 2.47 -7.19
N PRO A 121 8.91 1.16 -7.24
CA PRO A 121 9.23 0.43 -6.03
C PRO A 121 10.50 1.07 -5.43
N GLY A 122 10.43 1.50 -4.18
CA GLY A 122 11.63 1.86 -3.42
C GLY A 122 12.56 0.65 -3.22
N ALA A 123 13.47 0.74 -2.26
CA ALA A 123 14.22 -0.43 -1.85
C ALA A 123 13.27 -1.56 -1.37
N ALA A 124 13.79 -2.78 -1.24
CA ALA A 124 12.97 -3.98 -1.13
C ALA A 124 12.23 -4.00 0.21
N ILE A 125 11.00 -3.49 0.23
CA ILE A 125 10.06 -3.82 1.30
C ILE A 125 9.77 -5.31 1.13
N GLY A 126 10.10 -6.08 2.16
CA GLY A 126 9.93 -7.54 2.20
C GLY A 126 8.46 -7.96 2.16
N SER A 127 8.09 -8.92 2.98
CA SER A 127 6.69 -9.33 3.07
C SER A 127 5.82 -8.20 3.65
N VAL A 128 4.57 -8.12 3.22
CA VAL A 128 3.58 -7.24 3.85
C VAL A 128 2.27 -7.98 4.03
N SER A 129 1.62 -7.75 5.16
CA SER A 129 0.23 -8.11 5.36
C SER A 129 -0.52 -6.98 6.04
N VAL A 130 -1.78 -6.78 5.65
CA VAL A 130 -2.67 -5.75 6.18
C VAL A 130 -4.04 -6.38 6.38
N ALA A 131 -4.64 -6.16 7.54
CA ALA A 131 -6.04 -6.45 7.81
C ALA A 131 -6.67 -5.20 8.45
N SER A 132 -7.76 -4.68 7.88
CA SER A 132 -8.28 -3.38 8.28
C SER A 132 -9.79 -3.25 8.03
N LYS A 133 -10.44 -2.39 8.82
CA LYS A 133 -11.74 -1.83 8.47
C LYS A 133 -11.51 -0.70 7.48
N VAL A 134 -11.99 -0.88 6.26
CA VAL A 134 -11.82 0.10 5.19
C VAL A 134 -13.13 0.83 4.94
N THR A 135 -13.06 2.16 4.94
CA THR A 135 -14.13 3.02 4.42
C THR A 135 -13.59 3.90 3.31
N ALA A 136 -14.26 3.97 2.17
CA ALA A 136 -13.87 4.79 1.04
C ALA A 136 -15.06 5.58 0.53
N ALA A 137 -14.89 6.89 0.36
CA ALA A 137 -15.90 7.79 -0.18
C ALA A 137 -15.23 9.07 -0.69
N ALA A 138 -15.75 9.66 -1.77
CA ALA A 138 -15.36 10.99 -2.26
C ALA A 138 -13.83 11.16 -2.43
N GLY A 139 -13.15 10.16 -2.99
CA GLY A 139 -11.70 10.21 -3.22
C GLY A 139 -10.85 10.06 -1.96
N ARG A 140 -11.43 9.65 -0.83
CA ARG A 140 -10.71 9.37 0.41
C ARG A 140 -10.93 7.92 0.84
N VAL A 141 -9.88 7.26 1.30
CA VAL A 141 -9.89 5.87 1.80
C VAL A 141 -9.28 5.86 3.19
N LYS A 142 -10.03 5.38 4.17
CA LYS A 142 -9.61 5.22 5.56
C LYS A 142 -9.41 3.76 5.88
N PHE A 143 -8.37 3.49 6.65
CA PHE A 143 -8.02 2.20 7.19
C PHE A 143 -8.01 2.34 8.71
N GLU A 144 -9.00 1.73 9.36
CA GLU A 144 -9.24 1.83 10.80
C GLU A 144 -9.00 0.46 11.45
N ASN A 145 -8.53 0.47 12.71
CA ASN A 145 -8.18 -0.75 13.45
C ASN A 145 -7.29 -1.68 12.62
N THR A 146 -6.28 -1.08 11.97
CA THR A 146 -5.42 -1.79 11.02
C THR A 146 -4.41 -2.62 11.79
N THR A 147 -4.35 -3.91 11.51
CA THR A 147 -3.19 -4.75 11.83
C THR A 147 -2.32 -4.83 10.59
N VAL A 148 -1.02 -4.58 10.76
CA VAL A 148 -0.03 -4.65 9.71
C VAL A 148 1.09 -5.59 10.14
N ALA A 149 1.70 -6.30 9.20
CA ALA A 149 3.03 -6.86 9.40
C ALA A 149 3.92 -6.43 8.25
N LEU A 150 5.06 -5.83 8.56
CA LEU A 150 6.09 -5.42 7.60
C LEU A 150 7.34 -6.25 7.82
N ASP A 151 7.69 -7.08 6.85
CA ASP A 151 8.80 -8.03 6.92
C ASP A 151 8.79 -8.86 8.21
N ASN A 152 7.60 -9.41 8.52
CA ASN A 152 7.28 -10.15 9.75
C ASN A 152 7.32 -9.35 11.06
N ASN A 153 7.43 -8.02 11.01
CA ASN A 153 7.30 -7.16 12.19
C ASN A 153 5.83 -6.74 12.37
N PRO A 154 5.12 -7.26 13.39
CA PRO A 154 3.74 -6.91 13.63
C PRO A 154 3.61 -5.47 14.13
N GLY A 155 2.52 -4.84 13.72
CA GLY A 155 2.15 -3.51 14.15
C GLY A 155 0.66 -3.27 14.00
N MET A 156 0.22 -2.11 14.47
CA MET A 156 -1.16 -1.67 14.38
C MET A 156 -1.26 -0.18 14.15
N GLY A 157 -2.41 0.27 13.67
CA GLY A 157 -2.63 1.69 13.50
C GLY A 157 -3.83 2.07 12.67
N ALA A 158 -3.76 3.27 12.11
CA ALA A 158 -4.75 3.79 11.19
C ALA A 158 -4.05 4.60 10.08
N LEU A 159 -4.59 4.51 8.87
CA LEU A 159 -4.09 5.20 7.69
C LEU A 159 -5.23 5.88 6.96
N ASP A 160 -4.92 6.97 6.28
CA ASP A 160 -5.83 7.76 5.48
C ASP A 160 -5.16 8.10 4.15
N PHE A 161 -5.86 7.85 3.05
CA PHE A 161 -5.40 8.12 1.70
C PHE A 161 -6.40 9.07 1.05
N SER A 162 -5.93 10.21 0.56
CA SER A 162 -6.75 11.18 -0.17
C SER A 162 -6.21 11.37 -1.59
N PHE A 163 -7.09 11.29 -2.57
CA PHE A 163 -6.81 11.42 -4.01
C PHE A 163 -7.42 12.70 -4.62
N GLY A 164 -8.00 13.57 -3.79
CA GLY A 164 -8.71 14.78 -4.25
C GLY A 164 -7.80 15.99 -4.57
N GLU A 165 -6.50 15.89 -4.31
CA GLU A 165 -5.52 16.94 -4.56
C GLU A 165 -4.67 16.64 -5.80
N ALA A 166 -3.76 17.56 -6.17
CA ALA A 166 -2.84 17.37 -7.29
C ALA A 166 -1.90 16.17 -7.09
N LEU A 167 -1.55 15.86 -5.84
CA LEU A 167 -0.81 14.66 -5.44
C LEU A 167 -1.62 13.88 -4.41
N PRO A 168 -1.60 12.53 -4.44
CA PRO A 168 -2.16 11.73 -3.36
C PRO A 168 -1.52 12.10 -2.01
N VAL A 169 -2.33 12.13 -0.96
CA VAL A 169 -1.88 12.36 0.42
C VAL A 169 -2.07 11.07 1.21
N ILE A 170 -1.03 10.61 1.89
CA ILE A 170 -1.08 9.54 2.88
C ILE A 170 -0.81 10.14 4.25
N SER A 171 -1.70 9.89 5.22
CA SER A 171 -1.42 10.21 6.61
C SER A 171 -1.82 9.09 7.57
N GLY A 172 -1.22 9.06 8.75
CA GLY A 172 -1.62 8.09 9.77
C GLY A 172 -0.61 7.85 10.88
N THR A 173 -0.96 6.91 11.74
CA THR A 173 -0.16 6.50 12.89
C THR A 173 0.00 4.99 12.86
N LEU A 174 1.24 4.51 12.98
CA LEU A 174 1.58 3.09 13.06
C LEU A 174 2.43 2.84 14.31
N ALA A 175 2.10 1.80 15.06
CA ALA A 175 2.86 1.35 16.22
C ALA A 175 3.32 -0.09 15.99
N PHE A 176 4.60 -0.36 16.27
CA PHE A 176 5.22 -1.68 16.08
C PHE A 176 5.81 -2.19 17.40
N ASP A 177 5.91 -3.52 17.53
CA ASP A 177 6.69 -4.11 18.62
C ASP A 177 8.19 -3.97 18.32
N THR A 178 8.57 -4.32 17.08
CA THR A 178 9.93 -4.21 16.56
C THR A 178 9.93 -3.49 15.21
N LEU A 179 10.90 -2.61 14.96
CA LEU A 179 11.01 -1.90 13.68
C LEU A 179 12.47 -1.75 13.23
N ASP A 180 12.78 -2.21 12.03
CA ASP A 180 14.02 -1.82 11.35
C ASP A 180 13.81 -0.45 10.69
N LEU A 181 14.41 0.60 11.27
CA LEU A 181 14.27 1.96 10.79
C LEU A 181 14.90 2.16 9.40
N ARG A 182 15.96 1.42 9.07
CA ARG A 182 16.58 1.51 7.74
C ARG A 182 15.65 0.94 6.69
N SER A 183 15.13 -0.26 6.94
CA SER A 183 14.18 -0.91 6.05
C SER A 183 12.91 -0.06 5.89
N PHE A 184 12.39 0.51 6.98
CA PHE A 184 11.25 1.42 6.95
C PHE A 184 11.53 2.69 6.13
N LEU A 185 12.65 3.38 6.33
CA LEU A 185 13.00 4.57 5.56
C LEU A 185 13.18 4.27 4.07
N SER A 186 13.74 3.11 3.75
CA SER A 186 14.00 2.65 2.39
C SER A 186 12.72 2.36 1.58
N ALA A 187 11.59 2.20 2.28
CA ALA A 187 10.25 2.08 1.68
C ALA A 187 9.80 3.39 1.01
N PHE A 188 10.20 4.53 1.56
CA PHE A 188 9.76 5.86 1.14
C PHE A 188 10.85 6.64 0.42
N THR A 189 12.10 6.23 0.58
CA THR A 189 13.25 6.88 -0.04
C THR A 189 14.10 5.82 -0.74
N PRO A 190 14.52 6.01 -2.00
CA PRO A 190 15.56 5.19 -2.58
C PRO A 190 16.91 5.61 -1.99
N LEU A 191 17.10 5.39 -0.69
CA LEU A 191 18.42 5.45 -0.04
C LEU A 191 19.15 4.14 -0.38
N ALA A 192 19.58 3.99 -1.62
CA ALA A 192 20.54 2.95 -1.97
C ALA A 192 21.95 3.46 -1.66
N PRO A 193 22.73 2.81 -0.77
CA PRO A 193 24.18 2.96 -0.83
C PRO A 193 24.64 2.24 -2.10
N THR A 194 24.82 2.98 -3.19
CA THR A 194 25.52 2.46 -4.37
C THR A 194 27.00 2.37 -4.01
N GLY A 195 27.44 1.16 -3.66
CA GLY A 195 28.77 0.87 -3.12
C GLY A 195 29.97 1.19 -4.00
N GLU A 196 29.85 1.88 -5.14
CA GLU A 196 30.97 2.10 -6.06
C GLU A 196 31.02 3.45 -6.80
N ALA A 197 30.21 4.48 -6.49
CA ALA A 197 30.29 5.75 -7.24
C ALA A 197 29.95 7.01 -6.44
N GLY A 198 30.97 7.67 -5.85
CA GLY A 198 30.90 9.05 -5.33
C GLY A 198 29.70 9.34 -4.40
N PRO A 199 29.40 10.62 -4.08
CA PRO A 199 28.07 10.96 -3.59
C PRO A 199 27.12 10.86 -4.79
N GLY A 200 26.60 9.65 -5.05
CA GLY A 200 25.57 9.42 -6.05
C GLY A 200 24.33 10.26 -5.75
N GLU A 201 23.70 10.80 -6.79
CA GLU A 201 22.48 11.60 -6.66
C GLU A 201 21.42 10.82 -5.86
N ILE A 202 20.97 11.41 -4.75
CA ILE A 202 19.81 10.89 -4.01
C ILE A 202 18.58 11.11 -4.90
N ASP A 203 18.00 10.03 -5.41
CA ASP A 203 16.75 10.10 -6.18
C ASP A 203 15.60 10.51 -5.25
N THR A 204 15.29 11.80 -5.23
CA THR A 204 14.19 12.37 -4.44
C THR A 204 12.88 12.46 -5.24
N SER A 205 12.78 11.83 -6.41
CA SER A 205 11.58 11.90 -7.27
C SER A 205 10.32 11.32 -6.62
N PHE A 206 10.46 10.55 -5.53
CA PHE A 206 9.32 10.11 -4.72
C PHE A 206 8.55 11.29 -4.12
N ALA A 207 9.23 12.37 -3.75
CA ALA A 207 8.63 13.54 -3.12
C ALA A 207 7.75 14.37 -4.08
N ASP A 208 7.86 14.11 -5.38
CA ASP A 208 7.05 14.74 -6.43
C ASP A 208 5.78 13.92 -6.74
N LYS A 209 5.65 12.72 -6.17
CA LYS A 209 4.57 11.77 -6.51
C LYS A 209 3.54 11.62 -5.39
N ILE A 210 3.89 12.00 -4.16
CA ILE A 210 3.05 11.77 -2.99
C ILE A 210 3.35 12.75 -1.86
N ASN A 211 2.29 13.17 -1.17
CA ASN A 211 2.41 13.84 0.12
C ASN A 211 2.26 12.80 1.25
N LEU A 212 3.11 12.89 2.26
CA LEU A 212 3.19 11.94 3.37
C LEU A 212 3.17 12.67 4.72
N ASP A 213 2.41 12.18 5.68
CA ASP A 213 2.49 12.56 7.10
C ASP A 213 2.23 11.32 7.98
N LEU A 214 3.30 10.61 8.30
CA LEU A 214 3.24 9.41 9.13
C LEU A 214 3.86 9.66 10.50
N ARG A 215 3.19 9.15 11.53
CA ARG A 215 3.72 8.99 12.87
C ARG A 215 3.97 7.51 13.12
N VAL A 216 5.15 7.20 13.63
CA VAL A 216 5.59 5.83 13.86
C VAL A 216 6.09 5.71 15.28
N SER A 217 5.65 4.68 15.99
CA SER A 217 6.27 4.30 17.26
C SER A 217 6.71 2.85 17.24
N ALA A 218 7.74 2.53 18.01
CA ALA A 218 8.18 1.16 18.20
C ALA A 218 8.70 0.94 19.62
N ALA A 219 8.30 -0.16 20.26
CA ALA A 219 8.86 -0.53 21.56
C ALA A 219 10.36 -0.82 21.46
N HIS A 220 10.76 -1.48 20.38
CA HIS A 220 12.15 -1.70 20.00
C HIS A 220 12.39 -1.34 18.54
N ALA A 221 13.53 -0.74 18.23
CA ALA A 221 13.92 -0.49 16.86
C ALA A 221 15.40 -0.70 16.63
N THR A 222 15.78 -0.87 15.37
CA THR A 222 17.18 -0.96 14.96
C THR A 222 17.50 0.12 13.94
N ALA A 223 18.65 0.76 14.11
CA ALA A 223 19.24 1.68 13.13
C ALA A 223 20.58 1.10 12.67
N GLY A 224 20.52 -0.07 12.01
CA GLY A 224 21.69 -0.90 11.77
C GLY A 224 22.17 -1.60 13.03
N PRO A 225 23.43 -1.42 13.46
CA PRO A 225 23.93 -2.09 14.66
C PRO A 225 23.42 -1.44 15.97
N VAL A 226 22.78 -0.27 15.89
CA VAL A 226 22.28 0.46 17.06
C VAL A 226 20.88 -0.04 17.42
N GLN A 227 20.73 -0.50 18.65
CA GLN A 227 19.44 -0.83 19.24
C GLN A 227 18.85 0.41 19.91
N LEU A 228 17.59 0.67 19.62
CA LEU A 228 16.80 1.74 20.21
C LEU A 228 15.60 1.12 20.94
N ALA A 229 15.15 1.77 22.01
CA ALA A 229 13.89 1.46 22.69
C ALA A 229 13.00 2.71 22.74
N ASP A 230 11.70 2.50 22.96
CA ASP A 230 10.70 3.57 23.15
C ASP A 230 10.74 4.64 22.05
N VAL A 231 10.82 4.19 20.80
CA VAL A 231 11.01 5.07 19.66
C VAL A 231 9.70 5.78 19.32
N ALA A 232 9.76 7.10 19.20
CA ALA A 232 8.74 7.95 18.59
C ALA A 232 9.35 8.71 17.41
N ALA A 233 8.79 8.50 16.23
CA ALA A 233 9.30 9.03 14.98
C ALA A 233 8.19 9.60 14.07
N THR A 234 8.58 10.47 13.15
CA THR A 234 7.70 10.98 12.09
C THR A 234 8.39 10.93 10.74
N ALA A 235 7.60 10.75 9.68
CA ALA A 235 8.04 10.82 8.29
C ALA A 235 7.08 11.73 7.53
N GLN A 236 7.58 12.86 7.04
CA GLN A 236 6.80 13.87 6.35
C GLN A 236 7.39 14.16 4.97
N VAL A 237 6.54 14.23 3.95
CA VAL A 237 6.93 14.56 2.58
C VAL A 237 5.91 15.54 2.02
N LYS A 238 6.37 16.71 1.61
CA LYS A 238 5.51 17.74 1.03
C LYS A 238 6.32 18.74 0.21
N ASN A 239 5.87 19.05 -1.00
CA ASN A 239 6.45 20.11 -1.84
C ASN A 239 7.98 20.00 -2.02
N GLY A 240 8.50 18.80 -2.31
CA GLY A 240 9.95 18.58 -2.50
C GLY A 240 10.79 18.58 -1.21
N LEU A 241 10.14 18.72 -0.05
CA LEU A 241 10.76 18.57 1.27
C LEU A 241 10.40 17.20 1.85
N ALA A 242 11.40 16.41 2.24
CA ALA A 242 11.25 15.20 3.05
C ALA A 242 11.94 15.37 4.40
N VAL A 243 11.25 15.05 5.49
CA VAL A 243 11.75 15.14 6.86
C VAL A 243 11.46 13.83 7.58
N PHE A 244 12.50 13.26 8.20
CA PHE A 244 12.42 12.07 9.03
C PHE A 244 13.00 12.40 10.40
N ASP A 245 12.13 12.41 11.41
CA ASP A 245 12.52 12.79 12.77
C ASP A 245 12.32 11.61 13.71
N ILE A 246 13.31 11.34 14.56
CA ILE A 246 13.15 10.59 15.80
C ILE A 246 13.09 11.63 16.91
N SER A 247 11.88 11.88 17.42
CA SER A 247 11.65 12.88 18.48
C SER A 247 12.04 12.38 19.86
N ASP A 248 12.01 11.06 20.05
CA ASP A 248 12.45 10.40 21.29
C ASP A 248 12.81 8.95 21.00
N ALA A 249 13.87 8.47 21.66
CA ALA A 249 14.32 7.09 21.67
C ALA A 249 15.34 6.91 22.80
N SER A 250 15.38 5.73 23.39
CA SER A 250 16.40 5.35 24.38
C SER A 250 17.48 4.50 23.72
N ALA A 251 18.75 4.83 23.96
CA ALA A 251 19.90 4.02 23.52
C ALA A 251 21.12 4.30 24.40
N PHE A 252 21.98 3.30 24.60
CA PHE A 252 23.23 3.46 25.34
C PHE A 252 23.05 4.10 26.74
N GLY A 253 21.95 3.76 27.43
CA GLY A 253 21.64 4.31 28.76
C GLY A 253 20.98 5.69 28.78
N GLY A 254 20.97 6.41 27.65
CA GLY A 254 20.44 7.77 27.55
C GLY A 254 19.35 7.96 26.49
N ASN A 255 19.06 9.23 26.19
CA ASN A 255 18.06 9.64 25.21
C ASN A 255 18.72 10.10 23.91
N ILE A 256 18.11 9.72 22.79
CA ILE A 256 18.55 10.05 21.43
C ILE A 256 17.41 10.74 20.69
N GLN A 257 17.73 11.86 20.05
CA GLN A 257 16.87 12.51 19.06
C GLN A 257 17.65 12.68 17.76
N SER A 258 16.99 12.48 16.64
CA SER A 258 17.62 12.70 15.33
C SER A 258 16.65 13.32 14.34
N SER A 259 17.18 14.06 13.39
CA SER A 259 16.43 14.65 12.29
C SER A 259 17.24 14.52 11.00
N LEU A 260 16.59 14.04 9.95
CA LEU A 260 17.13 13.94 8.61
C LEU A 260 16.19 14.68 7.66
N ARG A 261 16.70 15.73 7.03
CA ARG A 261 15.95 16.60 6.13
C ARG A 261 16.57 16.60 4.74
N PHE A 262 15.74 16.40 3.72
CA PHE A 262 16.07 16.56 2.31
C PHE A 262 15.22 17.68 1.72
N ASP A 263 15.85 18.75 1.27
CA ASP A 263 15.20 19.92 0.68
C ASP A 263 15.64 20.08 -0.77
N ARG A 264 14.76 19.73 -1.70
CA ARG A 264 15.06 19.79 -3.14
C ARG A 264 14.92 21.22 -3.65
N LYS A 265 16.03 21.77 -4.15
CA LYS A 265 16.09 23.09 -4.79
C LYS A 265 16.48 22.95 -6.26
N LEU A 266 16.29 24.02 -7.03
CA LEU A 266 16.65 24.06 -8.45
C LEU A 266 18.15 23.76 -8.70
N GLU A 267 19.00 24.12 -7.74
CA GLU A 267 20.47 23.96 -7.81
C GLU A 267 20.96 22.60 -7.28
N GLY A 268 20.05 21.75 -6.76
CA GLY A 268 20.37 20.45 -6.17
C GLY A 268 19.60 20.19 -4.87
N THR A 269 19.78 18.98 -4.32
CA THR A 269 19.16 18.59 -3.04
C THR A 269 20.06 18.99 -1.88
N GLN A 270 19.54 19.80 -0.96
CA GLN A 270 20.21 20.09 0.31
C GLN A 270 19.85 19.01 1.33
N VAL A 271 20.85 18.50 2.04
CA VAL A 271 20.69 17.49 3.08
C VAL A 271 21.16 18.06 4.41
N GLU A 272 20.30 17.98 5.42
CA GLU A 272 20.63 18.36 6.79
C GLU A 272 20.40 17.18 7.73
N ILE A 273 21.38 16.93 8.60
CA ILE A 273 21.32 15.90 9.64
C ILE A 273 21.56 16.58 10.98
N ARG A 274 20.67 16.33 11.95
CA ARG A 274 20.86 16.72 13.35
C ARG A 274 20.77 15.48 14.22
N LEU A 275 21.67 15.40 15.20
CA LEU A 275 21.68 14.35 16.22
C LEU A 275 21.89 15.02 17.57
N LEU A 276 21.02 14.70 18.53
CA LEU A 276 21.17 15.08 19.92
C LEU A 276 21.17 13.80 20.75
N ALA A 277 22.15 13.70 21.65
CA ALA A 277 22.25 12.64 22.63
C ALA A 277 22.44 13.28 24.00
N SER A 278 21.72 12.79 25.00
CA SER A 278 21.84 13.22 26.39
C SER A 278 21.90 12.00 27.30
N ASP A 279 22.70 12.11 28.37
CA ASP A 279 22.82 11.09 29.41
C ASP A 279 23.24 9.70 28.87
N VAL A 280 24.08 9.68 27.83
CA VAL A 280 24.64 8.46 27.23
C VAL A 280 25.94 8.05 27.94
N ASP A 281 26.10 6.74 28.18
CA ASP A 281 27.28 6.11 28.81
C ASP A 281 28.51 6.00 27.90
#